data_AF-A0A316K8B4-F1
#
_entry.id   AF-A0A316K8B4-F1
#
_cell.length_a   1.000
_cell.length_b   1.000
_cell.length_c   1.000
_cell.angle_alpha   90.00
_cell.angle_beta   90.00
_cell.angle_gamma   90.00
#
_symmetry.space_group_name_H-M   'P 1'
#
loop_
_entity.id
_entity.type
_entity.pdbx_description
1 polymer ?
#
loop_
_entity_poly.entity_id
_entity_poly.type
_entity_poly.pdbx_seq_one_letter_code
_entity_poly.pdbx_strand_id
1 'polypeptide(L)'
;MAGGKETPRQKMIGMMYLVLTALLALNVSKSILDAFVAIEENTQKGNIAQVQRGNGYVITVRSEKGALEATDAKGNAPKIKNIDEALKQMDKINEATAKMIVMIDNIKIDILKKSGENVSSYKDNDELTILWKKYEGGSPELMCQPIRMNLMAVSAKDQYDVPMHEIIGEDIKKPSAGKHGMKLWKALIDYRREIMNLAGSYTWAGKDFKVDVKDINMYKDNADLTKQVDAMVNAESVNPDDRETLSQIYNRLTKLEKNKVHDQKDVHWIGMTFDHSPLVAAIASLSSLQSDILTARADALSLWKAKISTGEYSFDKITPIAIAPSSVRSGEEVKIRVMMAAFDSQNQPKVKIDGEEKVYIGKNGEAIITKSAGGSSVDLKGTITILNKQGAEKTREWEASVPVITPNGAIELTELNVLYRGYPNKVEASGSGYETVSLSGSNVSISKSGKGYIVKPGGGRSATLSVTGRNADGASKVLKKGTYRVSNLPDPVLYWGGSKSGVKGSRSSRALLAKYTPEIPLKASFKVTKWKATAPGLKGPPPQGLGGSLGAASGLITNIPQGTALSITATVVGPDGISRQIGGSWPL
;
A
#
# COMPACT_ATOMS: atom_id res chain seq x y z
N MET A 1 -54.65 51.60 -30.27
CA MET A 1 -55.56 50.76 -29.46
C MET A 1 -56.49 51.69 -28.69
N ALA A 2 -57.80 51.44 -28.77
CA ALA A 2 -58.91 52.36 -28.54
C ALA A 2 -58.86 53.20 -27.25
N GLY A 3 -58.77 54.52 -27.39
CA GLY A 3 -58.98 55.52 -26.33
C GLY A 3 -60.44 55.96 -26.24
N GLY A 4 -61.36 55.03 -25.98
CA GLY A 4 -62.73 55.39 -25.64
C GLY A 4 -62.77 56.05 -24.27
N LYS A 5 -63.49 57.19 -24.11
CA LYS A 5 -63.70 57.81 -22.80
C LYS A 5 -64.40 56.79 -21.88
N GLU A 6 -63.65 56.25 -20.91
CA GLU A 6 -64.19 55.32 -19.92
C GLU A 6 -65.42 55.92 -19.23
N THR A 7 -66.49 55.12 -19.16
CA THR A 7 -67.73 55.52 -18.47
C THR A 7 -67.46 55.70 -16.98
N PRO A 8 -68.20 56.57 -16.26
CA PRO A 8 -68.03 56.75 -14.81
C PRO A 8 -68.05 55.44 -14.01
N ARG A 9 -68.83 54.45 -14.47
CA ARG A 9 -68.87 53.09 -13.91
C ARG A 9 -67.55 52.34 -14.10
N GLN A 10 -66.93 52.41 -15.28
CA GLN A 10 -65.62 51.78 -15.54
C GLN A 10 -64.50 52.43 -14.72
N LYS A 11 -64.53 53.75 -14.54
CA LYS A 11 -63.60 54.45 -13.65
C LYS A 11 -63.75 54.05 -12.18
N MET A 12 -65.00 53.90 -11.71
CA MET A 12 -65.28 53.39 -10.36
C MET A 12 -64.77 51.95 -10.17
N ILE A 13 -65.00 51.08 -11.15
CA ILE A 13 -64.51 49.70 -11.12
C ILE A 13 -62.98 49.66 -11.16
N GLY A 14 -62.34 50.47 -12.02
CA GLY A 14 -60.88 50.60 -12.10
C GLY A 14 -60.26 51.12 -10.81
N MET A 15 -60.88 52.13 -10.17
CA MET A 15 -60.44 52.61 -8.85
C MET A 15 -60.63 51.55 -7.76
N MET A 16 -61.75 50.82 -7.74
CA MET A 16 -61.94 49.71 -6.80
C MET A 16 -60.91 48.60 -7.02
N TYR A 17 -60.59 48.26 -8.27
CA TYR A 17 -59.59 47.22 -8.57
C TYR A 17 -58.19 47.65 -8.16
N LEU A 18 -57.82 48.92 -8.36
CA LEU A 18 -56.57 49.49 -7.86
C LEU A 18 -56.52 49.50 -6.33
N VAL A 19 -57.60 49.89 -5.64
CA VAL A 19 -57.68 49.86 -4.18
C VAL A 19 -57.61 48.43 -3.64
N LEU A 20 -58.32 47.48 -4.26
CA LEU A 20 -58.30 46.07 -3.87
C LEU A 20 -56.93 45.43 -4.11
N THR A 21 -56.28 45.75 -5.22
CA THR A 21 -54.91 45.29 -5.53
C THR A 21 -53.91 45.89 -4.56
N ALA A 22 -54.06 47.16 -4.16
CA ALA A 22 -53.25 47.80 -3.14
C ALA A 22 -53.46 47.17 -1.74
N LEU A 23 -54.71 46.84 -1.37
CA LEU A 23 -55.03 46.14 -0.11
C LEU A 23 -54.49 44.70 -0.08
N LEU A 24 -54.54 43.97 -1.20
CA LEU A 24 -53.91 42.66 -1.34
C LEU A 24 -52.38 42.76 -1.22
N ALA A 25 -51.76 43.76 -1.86
CA ALA A 25 -50.33 44.01 -1.75
C ALA A 25 -49.89 44.35 -0.30
N LEU A 26 -50.72 45.07 0.46
CA LEU A 26 -50.55 45.36 1.89
C LEU A 26 -50.60 44.12 2.80
N ASN A 27 -51.37 43.10 2.42
CA ASN A 27 -51.45 41.85 3.18
C ASN A 27 -50.33 40.86 2.80
N VAL A 28 -49.95 40.81 1.52
CA VAL A 28 -48.81 40.00 1.06
C VAL A 28 -47.50 40.48 1.70
N SER A 29 -47.32 41.79 1.89
CA SER A 29 -46.12 42.34 2.53
C SER A 29 -45.92 41.85 3.97
N LYS A 30 -46.98 41.76 4.79
CA LYS A 30 -46.90 41.23 6.17
C LYS A 30 -46.45 39.77 6.21
N SER A 31 -47.00 38.92 5.34
CA SER A 31 -46.61 37.50 5.27
C SER A 31 -45.14 37.30 4.86
N ILE A 32 -44.60 38.21 4.03
CA ILE A 32 -43.17 38.20 3.64
C ILE A 32 -42.28 38.58 4.83
N LEU A 33 -42.70 39.54 5.67
CA LEU A 33 -41.96 39.93 6.87
C LEU A 33 -41.92 38.79 7.90
N ASP A 34 -43.03 38.07 8.09
CA ASP A 34 -43.08 36.89 8.96
C ASP A 34 -42.15 35.77 8.46
N ALA A 35 -41.97 35.63 7.14
CA ALA A 35 -40.99 34.70 6.58
C ALA A 35 -39.55 35.08 6.97
N PHE A 36 -39.20 36.37 6.98
CA PHE A 36 -37.88 36.81 7.47
C PHE A 36 -37.71 36.52 8.96
N VAL A 37 -38.76 36.68 9.78
CA VAL A 37 -38.71 36.29 11.20
C VAL A 37 -38.46 34.79 11.37
N ALA A 38 -39.13 33.96 10.57
CA ALA A 38 -38.92 32.51 10.60
C ALA A 38 -37.52 32.10 10.14
N ILE A 39 -37.00 32.73 9.08
CA ILE A 39 -35.62 32.53 8.61
C ILE A 39 -34.63 32.93 9.69
N GLU A 40 -34.86 34.05 10.38
CA GLU A 40 -34.00 34.51 11.46
C GLU A 40 -33.97 33.51 12.63
N GLU A 41 -35.13 33.02 13.08
CA GLU A 41 -35.19 32.04 14.17
C GLU A 41 -34.43 30.74 13.82
N ASN A 42 -34.56 30.28 12.57
CA ASN A 42 -33.81 29.12 12.10
C ASN A 42 -32.30 29.41 11.99
N THR A 43 -31.93 30.59 11.53
CA THR A 43 -30.52 31.02 11.39
C THR A 43 -29.87 31.11 12.76
N GLN A 44 -30.55 31.68 13.77
CA GLN A 44 -30.03 31.74 15.13
C GLN A 44 -29.82 30.35 15.75
N LYS A 45 -30.74 29.40 15.54
CA LYS A 45 -30.54 28.01 15.94
C LYS A 45 -29.33 27.37 15.26
N GLY A 46 -29.18 27.60 13.95
CA GLY A 46 -28.01 27.17 13.18
C GLY A 46 -26.70 27.75 13.74
N ASN A 47 -26.71 29.04 14.10
CA ASN A 47 -25.55 29.71 14.68
C ASN A 47 -25.14 29.09 16.01
N ILE A 48 -26.10 28.76 16.89
CA ILE A 48 -25.82 28.04 18.15
C ILE A 48 -25.17 26.68 17.87
N ALA A 49 -25.65 25.94 16.87
CA ALA A 49 -25.05 24.65 16.50
C ALA A 49 -23.60 24.80 16.01
N GLN A 50 -23.28 25.85 15.24
CA GLN A 50 -21.90 26.10 14.81
C GLN A 50 -20.98 26.53 15.97
N VAL A 51 -21.50 27.29 16.94
CA VAL A 51 -20.77 27.61 18.18
C VAL A 51 -20.43 26.33 18.93
N GLN A 52 -21.43 25.46 19.15
CA GLN A 52 -21.24 24.17 19.83
C GLN A 52 -20.26 23.25 19.10
N ARG A 53 -20.31 23.19 17.76
CA ARG A 53 -19.36 22.44 16.94
C ARG A 53 -17.92 22.91 17.19
N GLY A 54 -17.68 24.22 17.13
CA GLY A 54 -16.37 24.80 17.41
C GLY A 54 -15.88 24.54 18.84
N ASN A 55 -16.74 24.75 19.83
CA ASN A 55 -16.43 24.50 21.24
C ASN A 55 -16.11 23.02 21.48
N GLY A 56 -16.83 22.10 20.83
CA GLY A 56 -16.56 20.67 20.89
C GLY A 56 -15.15 20.30 20.42
N TYR A 57 -14.60 20.99 19.41
CA TYR A 57 -13.21 20.80 18.99
C TYR A 57 -12.22 21.26 20.06
N VAL A 58 -12.44 22.44 20.65
CA VAL A 58 -11.58 22.96 21.73
C VAL A 58 -11.62 22.02 22.94
N ILE A 59 -12.81 21.58 23.36
CA ILE A 59 -13.01 20.63 24.46
C ILE A 59 -12.24 19.34 24.20
N THR A 60 -12.34 18.78 22.98
CA THR A 60 -11.60 17.56 22.62
C THR A 60 -10.10 17.71 22.85
N VAL A 61 -9.52 18.84 22.40
CA VAL A 61 -8.09 19.12 22.57
C VAL A 61 -7.71 19.33 24.03
N ARG A 62 -8.55 20.04 24.81
CA ARG A 62 -8.35 20.22 26.26
C ARG A 62 -8.43 18.88 27.01
N SER A 63 -9.35 17.99 26.64
CA SER A 63 -9.48 16.66 27.22
C SER A 63 -8.26 15.78 26.92
N GLU A 64 -7.73 15.85 25.70
CA GLU A 64 -6.49 15.13 25.33
C GLU A 64 -5.30 15.61 26.19
N LYS A 65 -5.16 16.92 26.39
CA LYS A 65 -4.16 17.47 27.31
C LYS A 65 -4.31 16.89 28.72
N GLY A 66 -5.52 16.93 29.27
CA GLY A 66 -5.78 16.42 30.63
C GLY A 66 -5.47 14.92 30.76
N ALA A 67 -5.74 14.13 29.73
CA ALA A 67 -5.41 12.70 29.71
C ALA A 67 -3.89 12.44 29.69
N LEU A 68 -3.13 13.21 28.91
CA LEU A 68 -1.67 13.10 28.84
C LEU A 68 -0.99 13.54 30.16
N GLU A 69 -1.53 14.59 30.81
CA GLU A 69 -1.07 15.04 32.11
C GLU A 69 -1.33 14.00 33.21
N ALA A 70 -2.49 13.34 33.19
CA ALA A 70 -2.86 12.33 34.17
C ALA A 70 -2.07 11.02 34.03
N THR A 71 -1.60 10.69 32.82
CA THR A 71 -0.90 9.43 32.54
C THR A 71 0.61 9.52 32.79
N ASP A 72 1.28 10.54 32.22
CA ASP A 72 2.69 10.85 32.49
C ASP A 72 3.04 12.26 32.00
N ALA A 73 2.86 13.26 32.86
CA ALA A 73 3.14 14.65 32.52
C ALA A 73 4.60 14.92 32.12
N LYS A 74 5.57 14.18 32.69
CA LYS A 74 6.99 14.42 32.40
C LYS A 74 7.40 13.78 31.07
N GLY A 75 6.96 12.55 30.81
CA GLY A 75 7.20 11.87 29.53
C GLY A 75 6.47 12.52 28.36
N ASN A 76 5.27 13.06 28.59
CA ASN A 76 4.46 13.71 27.56
C ASN A 76 4.71 15.22 27.38
N ALA A 77 5.67 15.80 28.10
CA ALA A 77 5.92 17.25 28.09
C ALA A 77 6.05 17.87 26.67
N PRO A 78 6.74 17.25 25.68
CA PRO A 78 6.80 17.79 24.32
C PRO A 78 5.42 17.85 23.63
N LYS A 79 4.53 16.89 23.91
CA LYS A 79 3.18 16.84 23.33
C LYS A 79 2.24 17.81 24.00
N ILE A 80 2.30 17.90 25.32
CA ILE A 80 1.54 18.90 26.08
C ILE A 80 1.90 20.30 25.59
N LYS A 81 3.18 20.57 25.33
CA LYS A 81 3.63 21.85 24.74
C LYS A 81 3.00 22.11 23.35
N ASN A 82 2.92 21.11 22.49
CA ASN A 82 2.28 21.26 21.17
C ASN A 82 0.77 21.47 21.30
N ILE A 83 0.12 20.79 22.25
CA ILE A 83 -1.31 21.02 22.55
C ILE A 83 -1.53 22.42 23.12
N ASP A 84 -0.66 22.90 24.00
CA ASP A 84 -0.71 24.27 24.52
C ASP A 84 -0.58 25.31 23.42
N GLU A 85 0.31 25.08 22.45
CA GLU A 85 0.43 25.98 21.30
C GLU A 85 -0.83 25.94 20.44
N ALA A 86 -1.38 24.74 20.15
CA ALA A 86 -2.63 24.62 19.42
C ALA A 86 -3.79 25.33 20.13
N LEU A 87 -3.93 25.14 21.45
CA LEU A 87 -4.96 25.81 22.26
C LEU A 87 -4.81 27.33 22.25
N LYS A 88 -3.59 27.88 22.32
CA LYS A 88 -3.36 29.32 22.18
C LYS A 88 -3.83 29.86 20.82
N GLN A 89 -3.60 29.12 19.74
CA GLN A 89 -4.06 29.52 18.41
C GLN A 89 -5.58 29.41 18.29
N MET A 90 -6.18 28.36 18.87
CA MET A 90 -7.64 28.22 18.98
C MET A 90 -8.28 29.37 19.79
N ASP A 91 -7.65 29.81 20.88
CA ASP A 91 -8.12 30.95 21.67
C ASP A 91 -8.05 32.26 20.89
N LYS A 92 -6.99 32.50 20.12
CA LYS A 92 -6.92 33.65 19.19
C LYS A 92 -8.01 33.63 18.12
N ILE A 93 -8.32 32.45 17.58
CA ILE A 93 -9.43 32.30 16.62
C ILE A 93 -10.77 32.66 17.29
N ASN A 94 -10.96 32.24 18.55
CA ASN A 94 -12.14 32.62 19.33
C ASN A 94 -12.19 34.13 19.58
N GLU A 95 -11.07 34.77 19.93
CA GLU A 95 -10.98 36.22 20.12
C GLU A 95 -11.31 37.02 18.87
N ALA A 96 -10.71 36.66 17.73
CA ALA A 96 -11.00 37.30 16.45
C ALA A 96 -12.49 37.16 16.08
N THR A 97 -13.05 35.97 16.30
CA THR A 97 -14.45 35.68 15.98
C THR A 97 -15.41 36.43 16.90
N ALA A 98 -15.15 36.43 18.21
CA ALA A 98 -15.95 37.14 19.20
C ALA A 98 -16.06 38.63 18.89
N LYS A 99 -14.96 39.29 18.50
CA LYS A 99 -14.96 40.70 18.08
C LYS A 99 -15.94 40.94 16.93
N MET A 100 -15.96 40.04 15.95
CA MET A 100 -16.84 40.16 14.78
C MET A 100 -18.32 39.90 15.13
N ILE A 101 -18.60 38.87 15.94
CA ILE A 101 -19.97 38.57 16.39
C ILE A 101 -20.55 39.72 17.20
N VAL A 102 -19.77 40.25 18.15
CA VAL A 102 -20.16 41.39 18.98
C VAL A 102 -20.37 42.64 18.14
N MET A 103 -19.52 42.90 17.15
CA MET A 103 -19.72 44.01 16.22
C MET A 103 -21.05 43.90 15.48
N ILE A 104 -21.37 42.72 14.94
CA ILE A 104 -22.62 42.50 14.21
C ILE A 104 -23.84 42.65 15.12
N ASP A 105 -23.83 42.07 16.32
CA ASP A 105 -24.94 42.21 17.26
C ASP A 105 -25.13 43.66 17.73
N ASN A 106 -24.04 44.41 17.93
CA ASN A 106 -24.13 45.84 18.22
C ASN A 106 -24.78 46.63 17.08
N ILE A 107 -24.50 46.28 15.81
CA ILE A 107 -25.18 46.87 14.67
C ILE A 107 -26.68 46.53 14.70
N LYS A 108 -27.04 45.26 14.94
CA LYS A 108 -28.45 44.84 15.05
C LYS A 108 -29.18 45.59 16.17
N ILE A 109 -28.56 45.75 17.34
CA ILE A 109 -29.13 46.49 18.46
C ILE A 109 -29.28 47.98 18.14
N ASP A 110 -28.28 48.60 17.49
CA ASP A 110 -28.35 50.02 17.14
C ASP A 110 -29.48 50.31 16.14
N ILE A 111 -29.65 49.49 15.11
CA ILE A 111 -30.75 49.67 14.14
C ILE A 111 -32.12 49.42 14.78
N LEU A 112 -32.25 48.45 15.70
CA LEU A 112 -33.49 48.24 16.47
C LEU A 112 -33.79 49.46 17.34
N LYS A 113 -32.79 49.96 18.08
CA LYS A 113 -32.93 51.13 18.95
C LYS A 113 -33.33 52.39 18.18
N LYS A 114 -32.71 52.63 17.02
CA LYS A 114 -33.03 53.77 16.14
C LYS A 114 -34.39 53.64 15.47
N SER A 115 -34.92 52.43 15.36
CA SER A 115 -36.29 52.14 14.92
C SER A 115 -37.32 52.29 16.06
N GLY A 116 -36.90 52.72 17.25
CA GLY A 116 -37.79 52.94 18.40
C GLY A 116 -38.12 51.69 19.21
N GLU A 117 -37.45 50.56 18.94
CA GLU A 117 -37.70 49.30 19.63
C GLU A 117 -37.07 49.26 21.04
N ASN A 118 -37.71 48.52 21.94
CA ASN A 118 -37.17 48.32 23.30
C ASN A 118 -36.11 47.21 23.31
N VAL A 119 -34.85 47.62 23.37
CA VAL A 119 -33.66 46.74 23.46
C VAL A 119 -32.96 46.82 24.83
N SER A 120 -33.65 47.30 25.87
CA SER A 120 -33.05 47.52 27.20
C SER A 120 -33.19 46.33 28.14
N SER A 121 -34.14 45.43 27.89
CA SER A 121 -34.43 44.28 28.76
C SER A 121 -34.22 42.95 28.06
N TYR A 122 -33.71 41.98 28.81
CA TYR A 122 -33.56 40.59 28.38
C TYR A 122 -34.53 39.69 29.13
N LYS A 123 -35.35 38.93 28.39
CA LYS A 123 -36.24 37.91 28.96
C LYS A 123 -36.30 36.71 28.02
N ASP A 124 -35.76 35.59 28.48
CA ASP A 124 -35.70 34.36 27.67
C ASP A 124 -37.11 33.78 27.44
N ASN A 125 -37.42 33.41 26.20
CA ASN A 125 -38.71 32.86 25.78
C ASN A 125 -39.95 33.72 26.09
N ASP A 126 -39.78 35.04 26.23
CA ASP A 126 -40.89 35.98 26.40
C ASP A 126 -41.36 36.48 25.03
N GLU A 127 -42.65 36.31 24.73
CA GLU A 127 -43.23 36.65 23.42
C GLU A 127 -43.19 38.15 23.11
N LEU A 128 -43.12 39.00 24.13
CA LEU A 128 -43.15 40.46 24.02
C LEU A 128 -41.76 41.11 24.07
N THR A 129 -40.72 40.34 24.39
CA THR A 129 -39.35 40.85 24.54
C THR A 129 -38.52 40.48 23.33
N ILE A 130 -37.88 41.49 22.72
CA ILE A 130 -37.03 41.30 21.54
C ILE A 130 -35.73 40.59 21.90
N LEU A 131 -35.08 40.94 23.02
CA LEU A 131 -33.83 40.31 23.40
C LEU A 131 -34.08 39.16 24.39
N TRP A 132 -33.79 37.93 23.99
CA TRP A 132 -34.00 36.75 24.84
C TRP A 132 -32.78 36.40 25.68
N LYS A 133 -31.59 36.35 25.07
CA LYS A 133 -30.36 35.96 25.76
C LYS A 133 -29.23 36.94 25.50
N LYS A 134 -28.61 37.42 26.58
CA LYS A 134 -27.36 38.19 26.55
C LYS A 134 -26.16 37.25 26.41
N TYR A 135 -24.98 37.81 26.14
CA TYR A 135 -23.72 37.07 26.20
C TYR A 135 -23.51 36.43 27.58
N GLU A 136 -23.08 35.17 27.59
CA GLU A 136 -22.72 34.46 28.81
C GLU A 136 -21.27 34.81 29.21
N GLY A 137 -21.06 35.86 30.01
CA GLY A 137 -19.74 36.15 30.61
C GLY A 137 -18.64 36.66 29.67
N GLY A 138 -17.43 36.87 30.20
CA GLY A 138 -16.36 37.67 29.58
C GLY A 138 -15.25 36.90 28.86
N SER A 139 -15.37 35.59 28.64
CA SER A 139 -14.36 34.85 27.87
C SER A 139 -14.66 34.92 26.36
N PRO A 140 -13.62 34.99 25.49
CA PRO A 140 -13.82 35.02 24.04
C PRO A 140 -14.63 33.84 23.48
N GLU A 141 -14.48 32.65 24.06
CA GLU A 141 -15.22 31.45 23.66
C GLU A 141 -16.73 31.60 23.84
N LEU A 142 -17.16 32.22 24.95
CA LEU A 142 -18.58 32.45 25.23
C LEU A 142 -19.14 33.65 24.44
N MET A 143 -18.30 34.66 24.17
CA MET A 143 -18.66 35.81 23.34
C MET A 143 -18.80 35.46 21.84
N CYS A 144 -18.43 34.25 21.43
CA CYS A 144 -18.74 33.75 20.09
C CYS A 144 -20.23 33.40 19.93
N GLN A 145 -20.99 33.22 21.01
CA GLN A 145 -22.43 32.94 20.91
C GLN A 145 -23.22 34.23 20.69
N PRO A 146 -23.91 34.41 19.54
CA PRO A 146 -24.66 35.63 19.28
C PRO A 146 -25.81 35.85 20.27
N ILE A 147 -26.20 37.12 20.43
CA ILE A 147 -27.40 37.49 21.21
C ILE A 147 -28.64 36.88 20.55
N ARG A 148 -29.49 36.24 21.37
CA ARG A 148 -30.74 35.67 20.87
C ARG A 148 -31.82 36.74 20.80
N MET A 149 -32.43 36.89 19.64
CA MET A 149 -33.47 37.88 19.36
C MET A 149 -34.78 37.23 18.90
N ASN A 150 -35.92 37.74 19.38
CA ASN A 150 -37.25 37.39 18.93
C ASN A 150 -37.79 38.49 18.01
N LEU A 151 -37.72 38.26 16.70
CA LEU A 151 -38.20 39.25 15.75
C LEU A 151 -39.72 39.31 15.64
N MET A 152 -40.47 38.36 16.24
CA MET A 152 -41.93 38.50 16.31
C MET A 152 -42.34 39.68 17.20
N ALA A 153 -41.55 39.98 18.24
CA ALA A 153 -41.77 41.09 19.16
C ALA A 153 -41.41 42.47 18.59
N VAL A 154 -40.76 42.53 17.42
CA VAL A 154 -40.44 43.81 16.74
C VAL A 154 -41.72 44.41 16.19
N SER A 155 -41.99 45.68 16.51
CA SER A 155 -43.19 46.39 16.05
C SER A 155 -42.97 47.01 14.66
N ALA A 156 -41.82 47.62 14.42
CA ALA A 156 -41.43 48.32 13.20
C ALA A 156 -40.82 47.37 12.13
N LYS A 157 -41.42 46.20 11.92
CA LYS A 157 -40.85 45.14 11.07
C LYS A 157 -40.60 45.61 9.62
N ASP A 158 -41.48 46.47 9.12
CA ASP A 158 -41.50 47.01 7.78
C ASP A 158 -40.72 48.33 7.63
N GLN A 159 -39.97 48.76 8.64
CA GLN A 159 -39.20 50.00 8.54
C GLN A 159 -37.96 49.83 7.66
N TYR A 160 -37.87 50.59 6.57
CA TYR A 160 -36.79 50.53 5.58
C TYR A 160 -35.73 51.64 5.78
N ASP A 161 -36.16 52.79 6.29
CA ASP A 161 -35.33 54.01 6.33
C ASP A 161 -34.13 53.86 7.27
N VAL A 162 -34.32 53.23 8.43
CA VAL A 162 -33.27 53.10 9.44
C VAL A 162 -32.13 52.18 8.97
N PRO A 163 -32.39 50.93 8.50
CA PRO A 163 -31.33 50.11 7.92
C PRO A 163 -30.59 50.83 6.79
N MET A 164 -31.31 51.48 5.86
CA MET A 164 -30.70 52.19 4.75
C MET A 164 -29.79 53.34 5.23
N HIS A 165 -30.30 54.22 6.09
CA HIS A 165 -29.55 55.37 6.58
C HIS A 165 -28.36 54.97 7.45
N GLU A 166 -28.49 53.95 8.32
CA GLU A 166 -27.49 53.59 9.32
C GLU A 166 -26.41 52.65 8.82
N ILE A 167 -26.76 51.76 7.88
CA ILE A 167 -25.82 50.80 7.30
C ILE A 167 -25.19 51.36 6.03
N ILE A 168 -25.96 52.00 5.15
CA ILE A 168 -25.49 52.45 3.84
C ILE A 168 -25.11 53.93 3.86
N GLY A 169 -26.04 54.81 4.21
CA GLY A 169 -25.93 56.26 3.98
C GLY A 169 -26.59 56.67 2.66
N GLU A 170 -26.00 57.62 1.93
CA GLU A 170 -26.66 58.29 0.81
C GLU A 170 -26.55 57.55 -0.54
N ASP A 171 -25.48 56.78 -0.76
CA ASP A 171 -25.17 56.15 -2.06
C ASP A 171 -24.95 54.63 -1.92
N ILE A 172 -25.79 53.84 -2.59
CA ILE A 172 -25.72 52.38 -2.62
C ILE A 172 -24.49 51.84 -3.38
N LYS A 173 -23.90 52.65 -4.27
CA LYS A 173 -22.66 52.31 -5.00
C LYS A 173 -21.43 52.66 -4.19
N LYS A 174 -21.52 53.70 -3.35
CA LYS A 174 -20.45 54.15 -2.46
C LYS A 174 -20.99 54.41 -1.05
N PRO A 175 -21.28 53.34 -0.29
CA PRO A 175 -21.77 53.49 1.07
C PRO A 175 -20.83 54.35 1.91
N SER A 176 -21.40 55.20 2.77
CA SER A 176 -20.64 56.22 3.48
C SER A 176 -19.67 55.59 4.50
N ALA A 177 -18.40 56.00 4.47
CA ALA A 177 -17.33 55.38 5.28
C ALA A 177 -17.58 55.38 6.80
N GLY A 178 -18.34 56.35 7.31
CA GLY A 178 -18.67 56.46 8.74
C GLY A 178 -19.81 55.53 9.21
N LYS A 179 -20.56 54.93 8.28
CA LYS A 179 -21.74 54.10 8.56
C LYS A 179 -21.35 52.67 8.91
N HIS A 180 -22.30 51.95 9.52
CA HIS A 180 -22.05 50.60 10.04
C HIS A 180 -21.64 49.63 8.93
N GLY A 181 -22.21 49.76 7.73
CA GLY A 181 -21.93 48.84 6.63
C GLY A 181 -20.49 48.88 6.15
N MET A 182 -19.88 50.05 5.99
CA MET A 182 -18.47 50.14 5.58
C MET A 182 -17.50 49.72 6.69
N LYS A 183 -17.84 50.00 7.96
CA LYS A 183 -17.08 49.48 9.09
C LYS A 183 -17.12 47.95 9.13
N LEU A 184 -18.31 47.38 8.94
CA LEU A 184 -18.55 45.94 8.87
C LEU A 184 -17.78 45.29 7.70
N TRP A 185 -17.83 45.93 6.52
CA TRP A 185 -17.11 45.46 5.33
C TRP A 185 -15.61 45.36 5.58
N LYS A 186 -15.01 46.43 6.12
CA LYS A 186 -13.59 46.45 6.48
C LYS A 186 -13.28 45.37 7.52
N ALA A 187 -14.08 45.27 8.57
CA ALA A 187 -13.91 44.27 9.62
C ALA A 187 -14.02 42.84 9.09
N LEU A 188 -14.89 42.57 8.11
CA LEU A 188 -15.01 41.25 7.47
C LEU A 188 -13.76 40.89 6.67
N ILE A 189 -13.21 41.83 5.90
CA ILE A 189 -11.97 41.61 5.14
C ILE A 189 -10.79 41.38 6.10
N ASP A 190 -10.68 42.19 7.14
CA ASP A 190 -9.63 42.06 8.15
C ASP A 190 -9.76 40.73 8.91
N TYR A 191 -10.98 40.33 9.28
CA TYR A 191 -11.27 39.04 9.92
C TYR A 191 -10.91 37.86 9.01
N ARG A 192 -11.29 37.90 7.72
CA ARG A 192 -10.91 36.88 6.73
C ARG A 192 -9.39 36.73 6.65
N ARG A 193 -8.64 37.85 6.67
CA ARG A 193 -7.18 37.82 6.69
C ARG A 193 -6.62 37.23 7.98
N GLU A 194 -7.16 37.64 9.12
CA GLU A 194 -6.73 37.20 10.44
C GLU A 194 -6.98 35.69 10.63
N ILE A 195 -8.17 35.20 10.32
CA ILE A 195 -8.51 33.78 10.49
C ILE A 195 -7.70 32.86 9.57
N MET A 196 -7.44 33.29 8.33
CA MET A 196 -6.59 32.52 7.41
C MET A 196 -5.16 32.41 7.90
N ASN A 197 -4.62 33.49 8.48
CA ASN A 197 -3.29 33.44 9.09
C ASN A 197 -3.26 32.58 10.35
N LEU A 198 -4.25 32.72 11.24
CA LEU A 198 -4.34 31.91 12.45
C LEU A 198 -4.56 30.42 12.16
N ALA A 199 -5.22 30.08 11.04
CA ALA A 199 -5.47 28.70 10.66
C ALA A 199 -4.33 28.07 9.84
N GLY A 200 -3.68 28.84 8.96
CA GLY A 200 -2.74 28.31 7.96
C GLY A 200 -1.29 28.77 8.07
N SER A 201 -0.97 29.74 8.92
CA SER A 201 0.39 30.26 9.11
C SER A 201 0.90 29.91 10.51
N TYR A 202 1.76 28.90 10.62
CA TYR A 202 2.25 28.37 11.89
C TYR A 202 3.52 27.55 11.73
N THR A 203 4.24 27.34 12.84
CA THR A 203 5.34 26.37 12.92
C THR A 203 4.84 25.09 13.59
N TRP A 204 5.00 23.94 12.93
CA TRP A 204 4.60 22.65 13.49
C TRP A 204 5.67 21.59 13.24
N ALA A 205 6.06 20.87 14.28
CA ALA A 205 7.10 19.83 14.23
C ALA A 205 8.42 20.30 13.56
N GLY A 206 8.79 21.57 13.77
CA GLY A 206 10.02 22.17 13.21
C GLY A 206 9.93 22.58 11.74
N LYS A 207 8.75 22.48 11.11
CA LYS A 207 8.48 22.99 9.77
C LYS A 207 7.59 24.23 9.84
N ASP A 208 7.96 25.26 9.09
CA ASP A 208 7.19 26.49 8.97
C ASP A 208 6.22 26.39 7.80
N PHE A 209 4.97 26.76 8.07
CA PHE A 209 3.91 26.91 7.07
C PHE A 209 3.43 28.36 7.09
N LYS A 210 3.14 28.90 5.91
CA LYS A 210 2.70 30.27 5.73
C LYS A 210 1.72 30.38 4.57
N VAL A 211 0.58 31.00 4.82
CA VAL A 211 -0.37 31.45 3.81
C VAL A 211 -0.12 32.94 3.54
N ASP A 212 0.23 33.29 2.31
CA ASP A 212 0.31 34.69 1.86
C ASP A 212 -1.09 35.18 1.49
N VAL A 213 -1.84 35.66 2.48
CA VAL A 213 -3.26 36.00 2.30
C VAL A 213 -3.40 37.29 1.47
N LYS A 214 -3.99 37.18 0.28
CA LYS A 214 -4.33 38.31 -0.60
C LYS A 214 -5.82 38.61 -0.49
N ASP A 215 -6.20 39.88 -0.64
CA ASP A 215 -7.60 40.28 -0.65
C ASP A 215 -8.21 40.06 -2.05
N ILE A 216 -9.17 39.15 -2.14
CA ILE A 216 -9.93 38.85 -3.34
C ILE A 216 -11.36 39.34 -3.09
N ASN A 217 -11.69 40.47 -3.69
CA ASN A 217 -13.00 41.12 -3.57
C ASN A 217 -13.70 41.30 -4.93
N MET A 218 -13.03 40.95 -6.02
CA MET A 218 -13.58 40.96 -7.38
C MET A 218 -13.33 39.61 -8.06
N TYR A 219 -14.39 39.03 -8.59
CA TYR A 219 -14.37 37.76 -9.31
C TYR A 219 -15.60 37.68 -10.22
N LYS A 220 -15.48 36.90 -11.30
CA LYS A 220 -16.55 36.76 -12.30
C LYS A 220 -17.72 35.91 -11.78
N ASP A 221 -17.39 34.77 -11.18
CA ASP A 221 -18.32 33.77 -10.67
C ASP A 221 -17.62 32.94 -9.58
N ASN A 222 -18.35 32.01 -8.94
CA ASN A 222 -17.79 31.20 -7.86
C ASN A 222 -16.61 30.32 -8.32
N ALA A 223 -16.58 29.90 -9.60
CA ALA A 223 -15.47 29.09 -10.11
C ALA A 223 -14.19 29.93 -10.27
N ASP A 224 -14.33 31.18 -10.73
CA ASP A 224 -13.24 32.14 -10.77
C ASP A 224 -12.72 32.48 -9.36
N LEU A 225 -13.62 32.69 -8.40
CA LEU A 225 -13.25 32.87 -6.99
C LEU A 225 -12.44 31.67 -6.48
N THR A 226 -12.97 30.45 -6.60
CA THR A 226 -12.28 29.24 -6.14
C THR A 226 -10.91 29.09 -6.82
N LYS A 227 -10.79 29.38 -8.12
CA LYS A 227 -9.51 29.35 -8.82
C LYS A 227 -8.49 30.34 -8.25
N GLN A 228 -8.92 31.56 -7.93
CA GLN A 228 -8.04 32.56 -7.33
C GLN A 228 -7.63 32.18 -5.90
N VAL A 229 -8.56 31.63 -5.11
CA VAL A 229 -8.28 31.13 -3.75
C VAL A 229 -7.32 29.93 -3.81
N ASP A 230 -7.56 28.98 -4.70
CA ASP A 230 -6.73 27.79 -4.87
C ASP A 230 -5.30 28.15 -5.28
N ALA A 231 -5.12 29.20 -6.11
CA ALA A 231 -3.79 29.71 -6.45
C ALA A 231 -3.03 30.24 -5.22
N MET A 232 -3.75 30.75 -4.22
CA MET A 232 -3.18 31.22 -2.95
C MET A 232 -2.91 30.07 -1.97
N VAL A 233 -3.85 29.14 -1.80
CA VAL A 233 -3.71 28.05 -0.81
C VAL A 233 -2.88 26.86 -1.30
N ASN A 234 -2.70 26.68 -2.62
CA ASN A 234 -1.86 25.60 -3.17
C ASN A 234 -0.37 25.94 -3.23
N ALA A 235 0.06 27.11 -2.74
CA ALA A 235 1.46 27.45 -2.65
C ALA A 235 2.26 26.42 -1.82
N GLU A 236 3.53 26.23 -2.15
CA GLU A 236 4.41 25.27 -1.47
C GLU A 236 4.61 25.58 0.02
N SER A 237 4.48 26.85 0.40
CA SER A 237 4.56 27.31 1.78
C SER A 237 3.35 26.91 2.63
N VAL A 238 2.24 26.50 2.02
CA VAL A 238 1.01 26.12 2.74
C VAL A 238 0.99 24.62 2.99
N ASN A 239 0.57 24.22 4.18
CA ASN A 239 0.43 22.81 4.52
C ASN A 239 -0.58 22.11 3.58
N PRO A 240 -0.20 21.05 2.85
CA PRO A 240 -1.09 20.33 1.94
C PRO A 240 -2.39 19.84 2.59
N ASP A 241 -2.33 19.43 3.86
CA ASP A 241 -3.48 18.86 4.59
C ASP A 241 -4.53 19.94 4.94
N ASP A 242 -4.13 21.21 4.95
CA ASP A 242 -5.00 22.33 5.32
C ASP A 242 -5.69 22.98 4.11
N ARG A 243 -5.20 22.74 2.89
CA ARG A 243 -5.51 23.54 1.70
C ARG A 243 -7.00 23.57 1.38
N GLU A 244 -7.66 22.42 1.44
CA GLU A 244 -9.08 22.30 1.15
C GLU A 244 -9.91 23.14 2.14
N THR A 245 -9.70 22.95 3.43
CA THR A 245 -10.43 23.66 4.48
C THR A 245 -10.12 25.17 4.44
N LEU A 246 -8.87 25.56 4.17
CA LEU A 246 -8.50 26.97 3.98
C LEU A 246 -9.23 27.60 2.77
N SER A 247 -9.36 26.87 1.66
CA SER A 247 -10.14 27.31 0.50
C SER A 247 -11.61 27.49 0.87
N GLN A 248 -12.20 26.56 1.61
CA GLN A 248 -13.58 26.63 2.08
C GLN A 248 -13.82 27.83 3.01
N ILE A 249 -12.93 28.06 3.99
CA ILE A 249 -12.98 29.21 4.90
C ILE A 249 -12.96 30.52 4.12
N TYR A 250 -11.99 30.67 3.20
CA TYR A 250 -11.84 31.90 2.43
C TYR A 250 -13.05 32.16 1.53
N ASN A 251 -13.48 31.15 0.77
CA ASN A 251 -14.60 31.26 -0.16
C ASN A 251 -15.89 31.66 0.58
N ARG A 252 -16.14 31.09 1.75
CA ARG A 252 -17.33 31.39 2.57
C ARG A 252 -17.38 32.85 3.03
N LEU A 253 -16.24 33.38 3.48
CA LEU A 253 -16.12 34.75 3.99
C LEU A 253 -16.03 35.80 2.87
N THR A 254 -15.94 35.38 1.61
CA THR A 254 -15.78 36.29 0.48
C THR A 254 -17.13 36.69 -0.10
N LYS A 255 -17.33 38.00 -0.28
CA LYS A 255 -18.48 38.57 -0.97
C LYS A 255 -17.96 39.43 -2.12
N LEU A 256 -18.69 39.44 -3.24
CA LEU A 256 -18.33 40.25 -4.41
C LEU A 256 -18.56 41.72 -4.08
N GLU A 257 -17.53 42.56 -4.15
CA GLU A 257 -17.63 43.96 -3.72
C GLU A 257 -18.57 44.78 -4.60
N LYS A 258 -18.48 44.61 -5.92
CA LYS A 258 -19.25 45.36 -6.91
C LYS A 258 -20.14 44.43 -7.72
N ASN A 259 -21.44 44.68 -7.63
CA ASN A 259 -22.49 43.85 -8.20
C ASN A 259 -23.31 44.63 -9.22
N LYS A 260 -23.99 43.90 -10.10
CA LYS A 260 -25.05 44.43 -10.96
C LYS A 260 -26.40 44.10 -10.34
N VAL A 261 -27.16 45.12 -9.96
CA VAL A 261 -28.51 44.99 -9.38
C VAL A 261 -29.49 45.67 -10.31
N HIS A 262 -30.39 44.89 -10.93
CA HIS A 262 -31.26 45.36 -12.02
C HIS A 262 -30.44 46.08 -13.13
N ASP A 263 -30.79 47.33 -13.45
CA ASP A 263 -30.09 48.17 -14.43
C ASP A 263 -28.91 48.95 -13.83
N GLN A 264 -28.69 48.86 -12.52
CA GLN A 264 -27.59 49.54 -11.84
C GLN A 264 -26.33 48.67 -11.81
N LYS A 265 -25.29 49.14 -12.48
CA LYS A 265 -23.93 48.59 -12.38
C LYS A 265 -23.17 49.21 -11.20
N ASP A 266 -22.19 48.46 -10.70
CA ASP A 266 -21.22 48.88 -9.69
C ASP A 266 -21.83 49.18 -8.30
N VAL A 267 -22.93 48.50 -7.97
CA VAL A 267 -23.55 48.58 -6.64
C VAL A 267 -22.68 47.83 -5.64
N HIS A 268 -22.36 48.48 -4.51
CA HIS A 268 -21.54 47.84 -3.49
C HIS A 268 -22.32 46.71 -2.81
N TRP A 269 -21.66 45.64 -2.34
CA TRP A 269 -22.33 44.53 -1.64
C TRP A 269 -23.25 45.01 -0.48
N ILE A 270 -22.76 45.95 0.33
CA ILE A 270 -23.54 46.60 1.40
C ILE A 270 -24.79 47.31 0.84
N GLY A 271 -24.66 48.04 -0.26
CA GLY A 271 -25.81 48.67 -0.92
C GLY A 271 -26.79 47.61 -1.42
N MET A 272 -26.31 46.61 -2.16
CA MET A 272 -27.14 45.51 -2.66
C MET A 272 -27.90 44.76 -1.56
N THR A 273 -27.28 44.59 -0.39
CA THR A 273 -27.85 43.77 0.70
C THR A 273 -28.84 44.55 1.56
N PHE A 274 -28.61 45.86 1.78
CA PHE A 274 -29.34 46.65 2.75
C PHE A 274 -30.19 47.78 2.14
N ASP A 275 -30.15 47.98 0.82
CA ASP A 275 -30.96 48.99 0.12
C ASP A 275 -32.43 48.59 0.16
N HIS A 276 -33.28 49.49 0.68
CA HIS A 276 -34.71 49.23 0.92
C HIS A 276 -34.98 47.87 1.61
N SER A 277 -34.07 47.43 2.48
CA SER A 277 -34.24 46.19 3.24
C SER A 277 -35.07 46.47 4.50
N PRO A 278 -36.21 45.78 4.71
CA PRO A 278 -37.01 45.98 5.92
C PRO A 278 -36.19 45.57 7.15
N LEU A 279 -36.47 46.18 8.30
CA LEU A 279 -35.70 46.01 9.54
C LEU A 279 -35.43 44.54 9.88
N VAL A 280 -36.45 43.68 9.82
CA VAL A 280 -36.30 42.24 10.12
C VAL A 280 -35.44 41.51 9.08
N ALA A 281 -35.46 41.93 7.82
CA ALA A 281 -34.63 41.35 6.75
C ALA A 281 -33.16 41.81 6.87
N ALA A 282 -32.92 43.06 7.27
CA ALA A 282 -31.59 43.56 7.57
C ALA A 282 -30.95 42.78 8.73
N ILE A 283 -31.71 42.54 9.81
CA ILE A 283 -31.27 41.71 10.94
C ILE A 283 -30.99 40.28 10.49
N ALA A 284 -31.89 39.66 9.71
CA ALA A 284 -31.70 38.31 9.18
C ALA A 284 -30.44 38.20 8.30
N SER A 285 -30.15 39.22 7.50
CA SER A 285 -28.95 39.28 6.66
C SER A 285 -27.66 39.37 7.49
N LEU A 286 -27.69 40.15 8.58
CA LEU A 286 -26.60 40.24 9.54
C LEU A 286 -26.38 38.92 10.30
N SER A 287 -27.45 38.24 10.70
CA SER A 287 -27.39 36.91 11.33
C SER A 287 -26.90 35.82 10.37
N SER A 288 -27.23 35.90 9.09
CA SER A 288 -26.67 35.04 8.06
C SER A 288 -25.15 35.24 7.94
N LEU A 289 -24.67 36.49 8.02
CA LEU A 289 -23.23 36.76 8.04
C LEU A 289 -22.55 36.18 9.29
N GLN A 290 -23.20 36.25 10.45
CA GLN A 290 -22.70 35.55 11.65
C GLN A 290 -22.60 34.04 11.42
N SER A 291 -23.53 33.43 10.68
CA SER A 291 -23.48 32.01 10.34
C SER A 291 -22.23 31.64 9.53
N ASP A 292 -21.89 32.47 8.54
CA ASP A 292 -20.67 32.31 7.75
C ASP A 292 -19.42 32.41 8.62
N ILE A 293 -19.37 33.41 9.50
CA ILE A 293 -18.27 33.65 10.46
C ILE A 293 -18.12 32.46 11.44
N LEU A 294 -19.21 31.97 12.01
CA LEU A 294 -19.18 30.88 12.98
C LEU A 294 -18.81 29.55 12.33
N THR A 295 -19.23 29.33 11.09
CA THR A 295 -18.82 28.15 10.34
C THR A 295 -17.33 28.21 10.01
N ALA A 296 -16.84 29.36 9.53
CA ALA A 296 -15.42 29.58 9.28
C ALA A 296 -14.56 29.39 10.55
N ARG A 297 -15.04 29.88 11.70
CA ARG A 297 -14.44 29.60 13.01
C ARG A 297 -14.37 28.10 13.29
N ALA A 298 -15.49 27.37 13.16
CA ALA A 298 -15.52 25.94 13.44
C ALA A 298 -14.55 25.17 12.53
N ASP A 299 -14.48 25.51 11.25
CA ASP A 299 -13.57 24.90 10.28
C ASP A 299 -12.10 25.21 10.63
N ALA A 300 -11.77 26.45 11.01
CA ALA A 300 -10.43 26.83 11.46
C ALA A 300 -10.00 26.08 12.74
N LEU A 301 -10.91 25.95 13.72
CA LEU A 301 -10.67 25.16 14.94
C LEU A 301 -10.50 23.66 14.62
N SER A 302 -11.18 23.16 13.60
CA SER A 302 -11.06 21.76 13.17
C SER A 302 -9.66 21.44 12.63
N LEU A 303 -9.01 22.39 11.93
CA LEU A 303 -7.63 22.24 11.46
C LEU A 303 -6.66 22.10 12.64
N TRP A 304 -6.80 22.93 13.66
CA TRP A 304 -5.98 22.82 14.88
C TRP A 304 -6.23 21.53 15.63
N LYS A 305 -7.48 21.07 15.72
CA LYS A 305 -7.81 19.76 16.28
C LYS A 305 -7.12 18.63 15.49
N ALA A 306 -7.17 18.66 14.16
CA ALA A 306 -6.61 17.60 13.32
C ALA A 306 -5.09 17.41 13.50
N LYS A 307 -4.37 18.49 13.85
CA LYS A 307 -2.93 18.47 14.16
C LYS A 307 -2.65 17.74 15.48
N ILE A 308 -3.63 17.64 16.38
CA ILE A 308 -3.56 16.89 17.62
C ILE A 308 -4.09 15.48 17.37
N SER A 309 -3.17 14.53 17.25
CA SER A 309 -3.52 13.15 16.92
C SER A 309 -4.32 12.49 18.06
N THR A 310 -5.43 11.83 17.73
CA THR A 310 -6.30 11.10 18.67
C THR A 310 -6.08 9.57 18.72
N GLY A 311 -5.07 9.04 18.02
CA GLY A 311 -4.81 7.58 17.94
C GLY A 311 -3.70 7.07 18.86
N GLU A 312 -3.75 5.82 19.32
CA GLU A 312 -2.70 5.25 20.19
C GLU A 312 -1.32 5.09 19.50
N TYR A 313 -1.26 4.99 18.17
CA TYR A 313 0.00 4.87 17.39
C TYR A 313 0.11 5.94 16.31
N SER A 314 1.32 6.47 16.11
CA SER A 314 1.63 7.50 15.10
C SER A 314 2.07 6.80 13.81
N PHE A 315 1.58 7.26 12.66
CA PHE A 315 2.00 6.78 11.36
C PHE A 315 2.06 7.98 10.42
N ASP A 316 3.21 8.21 9.79
CA ASP A 316 3.45 9.33 8.87
C ASP A 316 3.79 8.85 7.44
N LYS A 317 4.06 7.55 7.27
CA LYS A 317 4.35 6.91 5.98
C LYS A 317 3.54 5.65 5.79
N ILE A 318 3.10 5.46 4.55
CA ILE A 318 2.33 4.30 4.10
C ILE A 318 3.07 3.69 2.91
N THR A 319 3.27 2.37 2.91
CA THR A 319 3.99 1.65 1.84
C THR A 319 3.32 0.31 1.57
N PRO A 320 3.08 -0.07 0.30
CA PRO A 320 2.57 -1.38 -0.04
C PRO A 320 3.66 -2.46 0.12
N ILE A 321 3.29 -3.61 0.67
CA ILE A 321 4.14 -4.80 0.77
C ILE A 321 3.45 -5.94 0.03
N ALA A 322 4.17 -6.56 -0.91
CA ALA A 322 3.72 -7.76 -1.61
C ALA A 322 4.50 -8.98 -1.10
N ILE A 323 3.81 -9.92 -0.48
CA ILE A 323 4.38 -11.17 0.01
C ILE A 323 4.03 -12.27 -0.99
N ALA A 324 5.06 -12.75 -1.68
CA ALA A 324 4.99 -13.92 -2.55
C ALA A 324 5.48 -15.17 -1.82
N PRO A 325 5.00 -16.37 -2.19
CA PRO A 325 5.58 -17.62 -1.71
C PRO A 325 7.06 -17.73 -2.10
N SER A 326 7.88 -18.35 -1.24
CA SER A 326 9.35 -18.45 -1.39
C SER A 326 9.79 -19.31 -2.58
N SER A 327 8.92 -20.20 -3.07
CA SER A 327 9.11 -20.92 -4.34
C SER A 327 7.76 -21.35 -4.90
N VAL A 328 7.66 -21.44 -6.21
CA VAL A 328 6.46 -21.88 -6.94
C VAL A 328 6.89 -22.81 -8.06
N ARG A 329 6.17 -23.92 -8.26
CA ARG A 329 6.43 -24.81 -9.39
C ARG A 329 5.62 -24.41 -10.62
N SER A 330 6.17 -24.66 -11.80
CA SER A 330 5.46 -24.45 -13.06
C SER A 330 4.16 -25.25 -13.09
N GLY A 331 3.03 -24.56 -13.26
CA GLY A 331 1.67 -25.13 -13.27
C GLY A 331 0.89 -24.96 -11.98
N GLU A 332 1.51 -24.47 -10.89
CA GLU A 332 0.80 -24.16 -9.64
C GLU A 332 0.17 -22.76 -9.66
N GLU A 333 -0.98 -22.60 -8.99
CA GLU A 333 -1.64 -21.32 -8.79
C GLU A 333 -0.86 -20.46 -7.78
N VAL A 334 -0.47 -19.25 -8.16
CA VAL A 334 0.31 -18.34 -7.32
C VAL A 334 -0.60 -17.40 -6.55
N LYS A 335 -0.56 -17.50 -5.21
CA LYS A 335 -1.27 -16.57 -4.32
C LYS A 335 -0.29 -15.53 -3.76
N ILE A 336 -0.41 -14.29 -4.24
CA ILE A 336 0.36 -13.14 -3.74
C ILE A 336 -0.51 -12.37 -2.74
N ARG A 337 0.01 -12.09 -1.54
CA ARG A 337 -0.69 -11.26 -0.55
C ARG A 337 -0.15 -9.84 -0.63
N VAL A 338 -1.00 -8.91 -1.03
CA VAL A 338 -0.67 -7.48 -1.04
C VAL A 338 -1.28 -6.84 0.20
N MET A 339 -0.46 -6.19 1.00
CA MET A 339 -0.87 -5.50 2.22
C MET A 339 -0.32 -4.07 2.24
N MET A 340 -0.92 -3.24 3.07
CA MET A 340 -0.49 -1.86 3.30
C MET A 340 0.16 -1.78 4.67
N ALA A 341 1.42 -1.36 4.71
CA ALA A 341 2.14 -1.09 5.95
C ALA A 341 2.12 0.41 6.22
N ALA A 342 1.72 0.80 7.43
CA ALA A 342 1.82 2.17 7.92
C ALA A 342 2.85 2.20 9.06
N PHE A 343 3.78 3.15 9.02
CA PHE A 343 4.85 3.28 10.01
C PHE A 343 5.17 4.75 10.30
N ASP A 344 5.92 4.97 11.38
CA ASP A 344 6.42 6.28 11.82
C ASP A 344 7.89 6.42 11.41
N SER A 345 8.24 7.46 10.67
CA SER A 345 9.61 7.72 10.21
C SER A 345 10.58 8.05 11.34
N GLN A 346 10.08 8.56 12.47
CA GLN A 346 10.86 8.93 13.65
C GLN A 346 10.92 7.80 14.68
N ASN A 347 9.86 7.00 14.81
CA ASN A 347 9.77 5.90 15.77
C ASN A 347 9.95 4.53 15.09
N GLN A 348 11.21 4.21 14.76
CA GLN A 348 11.56 2.95 14.08
C GLN A 348 11.40 1.72 14.99
N PRO A 349 10.92 0.58 14.46
CA PRO A 349 10.78 -0.64 15.25
C PRO A 349 12.15 -1.18 15.69
N LYS A 350 12.19 -1.79 16.88
CA LYS A 350 13.33 -2.56 17.37
C LYS A 350 13.02 -4.05 17.17
N VAL A 351 13.87 -4.76 16.45
CA VAL A 351 13.70 -6.20 16.19
C VAL A 351 14.79 -6.99 16.89
N LYS A 352 14.40 -8.07 17.58
CA LYS A 352 15.30 -9.05 18.20
C LYS A 352 15.05 -10.42 17.59
N ILE A 353 16.12 -11.21 17.51
CA ILE A 353 16.09 -12.62 17.12
C ILE A 353 16.30 -13.45 18.39
N ASP A 354 15.53 -14.51 18.55
CA ASP A 354 15.64 -15.38 19.73
C ASP A 354 17.04 -15.98 19.83
N GLY A 355 17.66 -15.84 21.00
CA GLY A 355 19.03 -16.33 21.27
C GLY A 355 20.17 -15.40 20.81
N GLU A 356 19.88 -14.24 20.21
CA GLU A 356 20.89 -13.22 19.89
C GLU A 356 20.72 -11.98 20.80
N GLU A 357 21.82 -11.43 21.32
CA GLU A 357 21.78 -10.15 22.07
C GLU A 357 21.61 -8.93 21.15
N LYS A 358 21.87 -9.10 19.85
CA LYS A 358 21.84 -8.03 18.86
C LYS A 358 20.42 -7.53 18.63
N VAL A 359 20.24 -6.21 18.74
CA VAL A 359 19.00 -5.51 18.37
C VAL A 359 19.18 -4.87 16.99
N TYR A 360 18.28 -5.21 16.08
CA TYR A 360 18.19 -4.61 14.75
C TYR A 360 17.28 -3.38 14.85
N ILE A 361 17.86 -2.20 14.61
CA ILE A 361 17.09 -0.94 14.56
C ILE A 361 16.57 -0.78 13.14
N GLY A 362 15.25 -0.65 13.01
CA GLY A 362 14.61 -0.49 11.71
C GLY A 362 14.96 0.83 11.01
N LYS A 363 14.73 0.87 9.70
CA LYS A 363 14.78 2.07 8.86
C LYS A 363 13.59 2.01 7.93
N ASN A 364 12.83 3.09 7.81
CA ASN A 364 11.58 3.14 7.04
C ASN A 364 10.55 2.05 7.43
N GLY A 365 10.42 1.75 8.72
CA GLY A 365 9.42 0.80 9.23
C GLY A 365 9.80 -0.67 9.09
N GLU A 366 11.00 -0.99 8.60
CA GLU A 366 11.49 -2.36 8.44
C GLU A 366 12.88 -2.57 9.05
N ALA A 367 13.20 -3.79 9.46
CA ALA A 367 14.55 -4.18 9.88
C ALA A 367 15.09 -5.28 8.95
N ILE A 368 16.31 -5.09 8.45
CA ILE A 368 16.96 -6.04 7.54
C ILE A 368 17.84 -6.99 8.34
N ILE A 369 17.56 -8.29 8.24
CA ILE A 369 18.32 -9.37 8.88
C ILE A 369 19.05 -10.14 7.78
N THR A 370 20.36 -10.34 7.93
CA THR A 370 21.20 -11.12 7.00
C THR A 370 21.81 -12.31 7.72
N LYS A 371 21.60 -13.52 7.21
CA LYS A 371 22.16 -14.76 7.76
C LYS A 371 22.60 -15.69 6.65
N SER A 372 23.76 -16.32 6.81
CA SER A 372 24.23 -17.34 5.86
C SER A 372 23.36 -18.59 5.97
N ALA A 373 22.91 -19.11 4.84
CA ALA A 373 22.15 -20.34 4.77
C ALA A 373 23.07 -21.56 5.02
N GLY A 374 22.76 -22.35 6.05
CA GLY A 374 23.38 -23.65 6.32
C GLY A 374 22.30 -24.67 6.66
N GLY A 375 22.44 -25.91 6.18
CA GLY A 375 21.44 -26.97 6.40
C GLY A 375 20.30 -26.95 5.36
N SER A 376 19.15 -27.55 5.72
CA SER A 376 17.97 -27.71 4.85
C SER A 376 16.98 -26.54 4.89
N SER A 377 16.99 -25.74 5.95
CA SER A 377 16.13 -24.57 6.17
C SER A 377 16.86 -23.53 7.02
N VAL A 378 16.48 -22.26 6.87
CA VAL A 378 16.81 -21.17 7.78
C VAL A 378 15.53 -20.79 8.51
N ASP A 379 15.44 -21.20 9.77
CA ASP A 379 14.31 -20.92 10.64
C ASP A 379 14.69 -19.79 11.60
N LEU A 380 13.89 -18.72 11.60
CA LEU A 380 14.10 -17.53 12.42
C LEU A 380 12.83 -17.23 13.20
N LYS A 381 13.02 -16.96 14.49
CA LYS A 381 11.97 -16.49 15.40
C LYS A 381 12.50 -15.30 16.18
N GLY A 382 11.59 -14.44 16.61
CA GLY A 382 11.98 -13.28 17.37
C GLY A 382 10.82 -12.39 17.73
N THR A 383 11.18 -11.18 18.15
CA THR A 383 10.22 -10.15 18.57
C THR A 383 10.43 -8.86 17.80
N ILE A 384 9.34 -8.14 17.58
CA ILE A 384 9.32 -6.77 17.09
C ILE A 384 8.65 -5.89 18.14
N THR A 385 9.33 -4.81 18.52
CA THR A 385 8.85 -3.85 19.49
C THR A 385 8.63 -2.50 18.81
N ILE A 386 7.43 -1.97 18.96
CA ILE A 386 7.07 -0.61 18.53
C ILE A 386 6.71 0.22 19.75
N LEU A 387 6.90 1.53 19.65
CA LEU A 387 6.43 2.47 20.67
C LEU A 387 5.02 2.93 20.32
N ASN A 388 4.12 2.92 21.29
CA ASN A 388 2.88 3.66 21.16
C ASN A 388 3.15 5.17 21.31
N LYS A 389 2.13 6.00 21.08
CA LYS A 389 2.23 7.46 21.24
C LYS A 389 2.64 7.84 22.67
N GLN A 390 2.40 7.01 23.66
CA GLN A 390 2.75 7.24 25.06
C GLN A 390 4.19 6.78 25.39
N GLY A 391 4.97 6.33 24.40
CA GLY A 391 6.32 5.82 24.60
C GLY A 391 6.38 4.42 25.23
N ALA A 392 5.23 3.79 25.47
CA ALA A 392 5.16 2.42 25.98
C ALA A 392 5.52 1.44 24.87
N GLU A 393 6.39 0.49 25.20
CA GLU A 393 6.80 -0.57 24.30
C GLU A 393 5.66 -1.60 24.13
N LYS A 394 5.31 -1.88 22.89
CA LYS A 394 4.43 -2.99 22.52
C LYS A 394 5.18 -3.97 21.65
N THR A 395 5.31 -5.18 22.19
CA THR A 395 6.06 -6.26 21.56
C THR A 395 5.12 -7.28 20.92
N ARG A 396 5.50 -7.78 19.75
CA ARG A 396 4.84 -8.87 19.02
C ARG A 396 5.87 -9.89 18.57
N GLU A 397 5.47 -11.14 18.54
CA GLU A 397 6.31 -12.25 18.07
C GLU A 397 6.18 -12.41 16.55
N TRP A 398 7.25 -12.86 15.92
CA TRP A 398 7.27 -13.21 14.50
C TRP A 398 8.09 -14.48 14.29
N GLU A 399 7.72 -15.22 13.24
CA GLU A 399 8.40 -16.44 12.82
C GLU A 399 8.49 -16.46 11.28
N ALA A 400 9.64 -16.86 10.76
CA ALA A 400 9.89 -17.05 9.34
C ALA A 400 10.75 -18.31 9.11
N SER A 401 10.34 -19.14 8.16
CA SER A 401 11.09 -20.32 7.71
C SER A 401 11.37 -20.19 6.22
N VAL A 402 12.65 -20.29 5.85
CA VAL A 402 13.09 -20.22 4.45
C VAL A 402 13.79 -21.53 4.09
N PRO A 403 13.25 -22.35 3.16
CA PRO A 403 13.90 -23.58 2.73
C PRO A 403 15.17 -23.29 1.93
N VAL A 404 16.25 -24.02 2.21
CA VAL A 404 17.52 -23.90 1.48
C VAL A 404 17.54 -24.93 0.36
N ILE A 405 17.51 -24.47 -0.89
CA ILE A 405 17.57 -25.34 -2.07
C ILE A 405 19.03 -25.49 -2.49
N THR A 406 19.58 -26.69 -2.35
CA THR A 406 20.89 -27.03 -2.89
C THR A 406 20.77 -27.32 -4.39
N PRO A 407 21.40 -26.53 -5.27
CA PRO A 407 21.40 -26.82 -6.70
C PRO A 407 22.17 -28.12 -6.96
N ASN A 408 21.56 -29.05 -7.70
CA ASN A 408 22.23 -30.25 -8.19
C ASN A 408 22.18 -30.26 -9.72
N GLY A 409 23.36 -30.28 -10.35
CA GLY A 409 23.51 -30.41 -11.80
C GLY A 409 24.22 -31.73 -12.14
N ALA A 410 23.75 -32.41 -13.17
CA ALA A 410 24.39 -33.62 -13.69
C ALA A 410 25.04 -33.31 -15.05
N ILE A 411 26.32 -33.65 -15.19
CA ILE A 411 27.02 -33.67 -16.50
C ILE A 411 26.92 -35.10 -17.03
N GLU A 412 26.53 -35.26 -18.29
CA GLU A 412 26.42 -36.58 -18.93
C GLU A 412 27.17 -36.64 -20.25
N LEU A 413 27.73 -37.83 -20.55
CA LEU A 413 28.32 -38.15 -21.84
C LEU A 413 27.32 -39.01 -22.62
N THR A 414 26.53 -38.38 -23.49
CA THR A 414 25.42 -39.05 -24.21
C THR A 414 25.87 -40.21 -25.10
N GLU A 415 27.08 -40.15 -25.66
CA GLU A 415 27.67 -41.22 -26.48
C GLU A 415 27.96 -42.50 -25.68
N LEU A 416 28.10 -42.39 -24.36
CA LEU A 416 28.35 -43.51 -23.45
C LEU A 416 27.06 -44.13 -22.87
N ASN A 417 25.88 -43.67 -23.30
CA ASN A 417 24.59 -44.21 -22.87
C ASN A 417 24.36 -45.62 -23.47
N VAL A 418 25.05 -46.62 -22.91
CA VAL A 418 24.99 -48.02 -23.34
C VAL A 418 24.66 -48.91 -22.16
N LEU A 419 23.72 -49.84 -22.36
CA LEU A 419 23.43 -50.92 -21.43
C LEU A 419 23.86 -52.25 -22.06
N TYR A 420 24.66 -53.03 -21.33
CA TYR A 420 25.17 -54.31 -21.79
C TYR A 420 24.24 -55.45 -21.39
N ARG A 421 23.91 -56.33 -22.35
CA ARG A 421 23.14 -57.56 -22.11
C ARG A 421 23.92 -58.51 -21.20
N GLY A 422 23.21 -59.18 -20.29
CA GLY A 422 23.80 -60.17 -19.38
C GLY A 422 24.81 -59.64 -18.37
N TYR A 423 25.03 -58.32 -18.32
CA TYR A 423 25.92 -57.66 -17.37
C TYR A 423 25.12 -56.83 -16.36
N PRO A 424 25.50 -56.80 -15.07
CA PRO A 424 24.83 -55.95 -14.08
C PRO A 424 25.23 -54.48 -14.27
N ASN A 425 24.51 -53.76 -15.13
CA ASN A 425 24.75 -52.33 -15.36
C ASN A 425 24.35 -51.54 -14.11
N LYS A 426 25.32 -50.91 -13.43
CA LYS A 426 25.08 -50.12 -12.21
C LYS A 426 24.67 -48.71 -12.60
N VAL A 427 23.54 -48.24 -12.08
CA VAL A 427 22.97 -46.91 -12.36
C VAL A 427 22.60 -46.24 -11.04
N GLU A 428 23.01 -44.99 -10.86
CA GLU A 428 22.55 -44.16 -9.75
C GLU A 428 21.54 -43.15 -10.27
N ALA A 429 20.41 -43.03 -9.59
CA ALA A 429 19.38 -42.06 -9.92
C ALA A 429 19.47 -40.91 -8.90
N SER A 430 19.72 -39.70 -9.40
CA SER A 430 19.76 -38.48 -8.59
C SER A 430 18.68 -37.51 -9.03
N GLY A 431 18.15 -36.76 -8.06
CA GLY A 431 17.16 -35.72 -8.28
C GLY A 431 17.07 -34.83 -7.03
N SER A 432 17.02 -33.52 -7.22
CA SER A 432 16.87 -32.54 -6.14
C SER A 432 15.42 -32.10 -6.01
N GLY A 433 14.98 -31.80 -4.78
CA GLY A 433 13.66 -31.22 -4.52
C GLY A 433 12.50 -32.22 -4.43
N TYR A 434 12.79 -33.50 -4.18
CA TYR A 434 11.79 -34.57 -3.98
C TYR A 434 12.19 -35.42 -2.77
N GLU A 435 11.21 -35.95 -2.05
CA GLU A 435 11.43 -36.78 -0.85
C GLU A 435 12.04 -38.14 -1.19
N THR A 436 11.53 -38.77 -2.26
CA THR A 436 12.11 -40.01 -2.77
C THR A 436 12.38 -39.91 -4.27
N VAL A 437 13.47 -40.53 -4.70
CA VAL A 437 13.86 -40.65 -6.12
C VAL A 437 13.87 -42.12 -6.49
N SER A 438 13.19 -42.45 -7.59
CA SER A 438 13.06 -43.80 -8.11
C SER A 438 13.49 -43.88 -9.58
N LEU A 439 13.95 -45.07 -9.98
CA LEU A 439 14.33 -45.36 -11.36
C LEU A 439 13.32 -46.34 -11.96
N SER A 440 12.74 -45.96 -13.09
CA SER A 440 11.88 -46.83 -13.91
C SER A 440 12.38 -46.87 -15.35
N GLY A 441 11.82 -47.72 -16.20
CA GLY A 441 12.25 -47.81 -17.58
C GLY A 441 11.45 -48.78 -18.43
N SER A 442 11.73 -48.75 -19.74
CA SER A 442 11.16 -49.67 -20.72
C SER A 442 12.25 -50.56 -21.32
N ASN A 443 11.90 -51.81 -21.66
CA ASN A 443 12.85 -52.83 -22.14
C ASN A 443 14.02 -53.06 -21.16
N VAL A 444 13.74 -52.98 -19.85
CA VAL A 444 14.71 -53.21 -18.78
C VAL A 444 14.04 -53.91 -17.60
N SER A 445 14.82 -54.67 -16.84
CA SER A 445 14.53 -55.08 -15.48
C SER A 445 15.43 -54.30 -14.52
N ILE A 446 14.85 -53.72 -13.48
CA ILE A 446 15.55 -52.85 -12.52
C ILE A 446 15.42 -53.43 -11.12
N SER A 447 16.53 -53.54 -10.40
CA SER A 447 16.56 -53.99 -8.99
C SER A 447 17.43 -53.07 -8.14
N LYS A 448 17.00 -52.75 -6.92
CA LYS A 448 17.81 -51.96 -5.97
C LYS A 448 19.07 -52.73 -5.57
N SER A 449 20.19 -52.02 -5.45
CA SER A 449 21.49 -52.57 -5.03
C SER A 449 22.33 -51.49 -4.36
N GLY A 450 22.45 -51.54 -3.03
CA GLY A 450 23.17 -50.53 -2.26
C GLY A 450 22.57 -49.12 -2.44
N LYS A 451 23.40 -48.12 -2.76
CA LYS A 451 22.98 -46.73 -3.02
C LYS A 451 22.40 -46.50 -4.43
N GLY A 452 22.37 -47.51 -5.29
CA GLY A 452 21.91 -47.40 -6.68
C GLY A 452 21.06 -48.58 -7.14
N TYR A 453 21.04 -48.79 -8.46
CA TYR A 453 20.23 -49.79 -9.15
C TYR A 453 21.11 -50.67 -10.04
N ILE A 454 20.72 -51.93 -10.20
CA ILE A 454 21.21 -52.81 -11.26
C ILE A 454 20.13 -52.84 -12.35
N VAL A 455 20.53 -52.47 -13.56
CA VAL A 455 19.68 -52.43 -14.75
C VAL A 455 20.11 -53.53 -15.72
N LYS A 456 19.17 -54.41 -16.07
CA LYS A 456 19.36 -55.46 -17.08
C LYS A 456 18.48 -55.18 -18.29
N PRO A 457 19.03 -54.89 -19.47
CA PRO A 457 18.22 -54.63 -20.66
C PRO A 457 17.60 -55.90 -21.23
N GLY A 458 16.46 -55.76 -21.89
CA GLY A 458 15.79 -56.83 -22.63
C GLY A 458 16.33 -57.04 -24.05
N GLY A 459 15.53 -57.68 -24.91
CA GLY A 459 15.95 -58.09 -26.26
C GLY A 459 16.06 -56.94 -27.28
N GLY A 460 15.40 -55.80 -27.06
CA GLY A 460 15.40 -54.68 -28.00
C GLY A 460 16.78 -54.03 -28.24
N ARG A 461 16.89 -53.21 -29.28
CA ARG A 461 18.13 -52.46 -29.64
C ARG A 461 18.35 -51.20 -28.78
N SER A 462 17.31 -50.71 -28.12
CA SER A 462 17.36 -49.58 -27.19
C SER A 462 16.51 -49.85 -25.94
N ALA A 463 16.81 -49.14 -24.88
CA ALA A 463 16.10 -49.16 -23.60
C ALA A 463 15.92 -47.72 -23.13
N THR A 464 14.87 -47.45 -22.35
CA THR A 464 14.71 -46.13 -21.74
C THR A 464 14.79 -46.23 -20.23
N LEU A 465 15.43 -45.25 -19.60
CA LEU A 465 15.43 -45.07 -18.16
C LEU A 465 14.83 -43.71 -17.83
N SER A 466 13.94 -43.69 -16.84
CA SER A 466 13.26 -42.50 -16.36
C SER A 466 13.50 -42.35 -14.86
N VAL A 467 14.06 -41.22 -14.48
CA VAL A 467 14.20 -40.83 -13.07
C VAL A 467 12.92 -40.12 -12.67
N THR A 468 12.25 -40.62 -11.64
CA THR A 468 11.00 -40.05 -11.13
C THR A 468 11.18 -39.62 -9.68
N GLY A 469 10.95 -38.34 -9.42
CA GLY A 469 10.87 -37.78 -8.08
C GLY A 469 9.45 -37.88 -7.55
N ARG A 470 9.28 -38.29 -6.30
CA ARG A 470 8.01 -38.38 -5.60
C ARG A 470 8.03 -37.57 -4.32
N ASN A 471 6.96 -36.80 -4.11
CA ASN A 471 6.73 -35.95 -2.95
C ASN A 471 5.95 -36.68 -1.85
N ALA A 472 5.90 -36.07 -0.66
CA ALA A 472 5.17 -36.56 0.51
C ALA A 472 3.64 -36.67 0.29
N ASP A 473 3.09 -35.84 -0.59
CA ASP A 473 1.68 -35.87 -1.01
C ASP A 473 1.35 -37.03 -1.97
N GLY A 474 2.36 -37.81 -2.37
CA GLY A 474 2.24 -38.92 -3.29
C GLY A 474 2.37 -38.54 -4.77
N ALA A 475 2.41 -37.25 -5.12
CA ALA A 475 2.58 -36.79 -6.50
C ALA A 475 3.97 -37.14 -7.04
N SER A 476 4.03 -37.58 -8.30
CA SER A 476 5.26 -38.02 -8.95
C SER A 476 5.50 -37.26 -10.26
N LYS A 477 6.75 -36.88 -10.52
CA LYS A 477 7.17 -36.21 -11.76
C LYS A 477 8.42 -36.84 -12.34
N VAL A 478 8.42 -37.06 -13.65
CA VAL A 478 9.62 -37.51 -14.38
C VAL A 478 10.60 -36.34 -14.45
N LEU A 479 11.78 -36.52 -13.85
CA LEU A 479 12.84 -35.53 -13.81
C LEU A 479 13.70 -35.57 -15.06
N LYS A 480 13.96 -36.79 -15.54
CA LYS A 480 14.78 -37.04 -16.72
C LYS A 480 14.39 -38.37 -17.35
N LYS A 481 14.36 -38.39 -18.68
CA LYS A 481 14.21 -39.61 -19.47
C LYS A 481 15.39 -39.72 -20.44
N GLY A 482 16.18 -40.77 -20.26
CA GLY A 482 17.33 -41.08 -21.10
C GLY A 482 17.07 -42.30 -21.99
N THR A 483 17.57 -42.26 -23.22
CA THR A 483 17.56 -43.42 -24.12
C THR A 483 18.96 -44.03 -24.15
N TYR A 484 19.03 -45.34 -23.94
CA TYR A 484 20.27 -46.11 -23.88
C TYR A 484 20.30 -47.12 -25.01
N ARG A 485 21.45 -47.23 -25.68
CA ARG A 485 21.69 -48.28 -26.68
C ARG A 485 21.92 -49.61 -25.97
N VAL A 486 21.24 -50.66 -26.41
CA VAL A 486 21.44 -52.01 -25.84
C VAL A 486 22.43 -52.78 -26.69
N SER A 487 23.59 -53.09 -26.12
CA SER A 487 24.69 -53.77 -26.80
C SER A 487 25.05 -55.08 -26.12
N ASN A 488 25.66 -55.99 -26.87
CA ASN A 488 26.35 -57.14 -26.27
C ASN A 488 27.65 -56.66 -25.62
N LEU A 489 28.18 -57.44 -24.69
CA LEU A 489 29.48 -57.16 -24.12
C LEU A 489 30.55 -57.14 -25.24
N PRO A 490 31.49 -56.17 -25.22
CA PRO A 490 32.63 -56.19 -26.13
C PRO A 490 33.37 -57.53 -26.10
N ASP A 491 34.09 -57.85 -27.17
CA ASP A 491 34.86 -59.07 -27.19
C ASP A 491 36.10 -58.94 -26.28
N PRO A 492 36.39 -59.94 -25.43
CA PRO A 492 37.58 -59.91 -24.60
C PRO A 492 38.83 -60.24 -25.43
N VAL A 493 40.00 -59.98 -24.85
CA VAL A 493 41.29 -60.34 -25.45
C VAL A 493 41.87 -61.54 -24.70
N LEU A 494 42.58 -62.41 -25.42
CA LEU A 494 43.30 -63.52 -24.80
C LEU A 494 44.58 -63.05 -24.12
N TYR A 495 44.87 -63.68 -23.00
CA TYR A 495 46.09 -63.55 -22.22
C TYR A 495 46.71 -64.93 -22.00
N TRP A 496 48.00 -65.06 -22.27
CA TRP A 496 48.78 -66.23 -21.87
C TRP A 496 49.51 -65.91 -20.57
N GLY A 497 49.03 -66.48 -19.47
CA GLY A 497 49.41 -66.05 -18.12
C GLY A 497 49.07 -64.57 -17.92
N GLY A 498 50.08 -63.76 -17.65
CA GLY A 498 49.94 -62.30 -17.56
C GLY A 498 50.07 -61.55 -18.91
N SER A 499 50.54 -62.21 -19.97
CA SER A 499 50.90 -61.55 -21.24
C SER A 499 49.70 -61.39 -22.18
N LYS A 500 49.39 -60.15 -22.56
CA LYS A 500 48.41 -59.83 -23.62
C LYS A 500 48.88 -60.38 -24.97
N SER A 501 47.96 -60.79 -25.83
CA SER A 501 48.28 -61.10 -27.23
C SER A 501 49.11 -59.99 -27.88
N GLY A 502 50.14 -60.37 -28.64
CA GLY A 502 51.11 -59.49 -29.29
C GLY A 502 52.37 -59.23 -28.45
N VAL A 503 52.35 -59.54 -27.16
CA VAL A 503 53.51 -59.41 -26.25
C VAL A 503 54.19 -60.77 -26.09
N LYS A 504 55.48 -60.77 -25.69
CA LYS A 504 56.24 -62.00 -25.44
C LYS A 504 55.49 -62.95 -24.49
N GLY A 505 55.28 -64.19 -24.94
CA GLY A 505 54.63 -65.25 -24.19
C GLY A 505 55.54 -65.86 -23.12
N SER A 506 54.94 -66.42 -22.07
CA SER A 506 55.71 -67.11 -21.01
C SER A 506 55.68 -68.62 -21.21
N ARG A 507 56.82 -69.21 -21.61
CA ARG A 507 56.99 -70.66 -21.76
C ARG A 507 56.76 -71.45 -20.47
N SER A 508 56.80 -70.81 -19.30
CA SER A 508 56.52 -71.47 -18.02
C SER A 508 55.04 -71.48 -17.65
N SER A 509 54.23 -70.59 -18.23
CA SER A 509 52.79 -70.55 -17.93
C SER A 509 52.01 -71.54 -18.80
N ARG A 510 51.00 -72.18 -18.22
CA ARG A 510 49.97 -72.94 -18.96
C ARG A 510 48.58 -72.33 -18.82
N ALA A 511 48.48 -71.12 -18.27
CA ALA A 511 47.19 -70.46 -18.10
C ALA A 511 46.81 -69.68 -19.37
N LEU A 512 45.63 -69.95 -19.90
CA LEU A 512 44.97 -69.16 -20.94
C LEU A 512 43.75 -68.48 -20.34
N LEU A 513 43.79 -67.14 -20.32
CA LEU A 513 42.76 -66.30 -19.72
C LEU A 513 42.12 -65.44 -20.80
N ALA A 514 40.84 -65.13 -20.63
CA ALA A 514 40.14 -64.13 -21.43
C ALA A 514 39.69 -63.02 -20.49
N LYS A 515 40.09 -61.78 -20.79
CA LYS A 515 39.71 -60.61 -20.01
C LYS A 515 39.76 -59.36 -20.87
N TYR A 516 39.14 -58.30 -20.38
CA TYR A 516 39.27 -57.00 -20.99
C TYR A 516 40.65 -56.38 -20.74
N THR A 517 41.02 -55.51 -21.67
CA THR A 517 42.19 -54.66 -21.53
C THR A 517 41.88 -53.47 -20.62
N PRO A 518 42.88 -52.77 -20.06
CA PRO A 518 42.65 -51.69 -19.08
C PRO A 518 41.78 -50.53 -19.60
N GLU A 519 41.68 -50.36 -20.92
CA GLU A 519 40.89 -49.31 -21.57
C GLU A 519 39.37 -49.54 -21.47
N ILE A 520 38.93 -50.79 -21.20
CA ILE A 520 37.51 -51.13 -21.03
C ILE A 520 37.22 -51.20 -19.52
N PRO A 521 36.44 -50.25 -18.96
CA PRO A 521 36.21 -50.15 -17.51
C PRO A 521 35.23 -51.21 -16.95
N LEU A 522 34.81 -52.17 -17.77
CA LEU A 522 33.86 -53.21 -17.39
C LEU A 522 34.57 -54.33 -16.61
N LYS A 523 33.94 -54.82 -15.54
CA LYS A 523 34.47 -55.92 -14.72
C LYS A 523 33.75 -57.24 -15.05
N ALA A 524 33.81 -57.66 -16.31
CA ALA A 524 33.20 -58.90 -16.78
C ALA A 524 34.16 -60.10 -16.66
N SER A 525 33.64 -61.25 -16.26
CA SER A 525 34.40 -62.51 -16.13
C SER A 525 34.13 -63.42 -17.33
N PHE A 526 35.17 -63.86 -18.02
CA PHE A 526 35.07 -64.74 -19.17
C PHE A 526 35.66 -66.12 -18.88
N LYS A 527 35.00 -67.17 -19.38
CA LYS A 527 35.47 -68.55 -19.28
C LYS A 527 35.94 -69.05 -20.64
N VAL A 528 37.18 -69.52 -20.72
CA VAL A 528 37.67 -70.27 -21.88
C VAL A 528 37.05 -71.66 -21.86
N THR A 529 36.40 -72.05 -22.95
CA THR A 529 35.71 -73.35 -23.07
C THR A 529 36.54 -74.37 -23.82
N LYS A 530 37.08 -73.99 -24.97
CA LYS A 530 37.98 -74.79 -25.79
C LYS A 530 38.97 -73.90 -26.52
N TRP A 531 40.12 -74.45 -26.88
CA TRP A 531 41.15 -73.74 -27.63
C TRP A 531 41.93 -74.69 -28.54
N LYS A 532 42.60 -74.10 -29.52
CA LYS A 532 43.45 -74.77 -30.50
C LYS A 532 44.71 -73.93 -30.71
N ALA A 533 45.87 -74.57 -30.62
CA ALA A 533 47.16 -73.92 -30.70
C ALA A 533 47.88 -74.31 -32.01
N THR A 534 48.52 -73.33 -32.64
CA THR A 534 49.25 -73.47 -33.90
C THR A 534 50.55 -72.69 -33.82
N ALA A 535 51.56 -73.13 -34.54
CA ALA A 535 52.79 -72.38 -34.73
C ALA A 535 53.31 -72.65 -36.16
N PRO A 536 54.04 -71.70 -36.77
CA PRO A 536 54.73 -71.93 -38.04
C PRO A 536 55.58 -73.21 -38.00
N GLY A 537 55.45 -74.05 -39.02
CA GLY A 537 56.21 -75.31 -39.13
C GLY A 537 55.65 -76.50 -38.34
N LEU A 538 54.49 -76.38 -37.69
CA LEU A 538 53.83 -77.49 -37.01
C LEU A 538 53.50 -78.63 -38.00
N LYS A 539 54.06 -79.83 -37.75
CA LYS A 539 53.73 -81.06 -38.47
C LYS A 539 52.71 -81.88 -37.66
N GLY A 540 51.55 -82.19 -38.25
CA GLY A 540 50.47 -82.94 -37.60
C GLY A 540 49.31 -82.06 -37.11
N PRO A 541 48.27 -82.67 -36.50
CA PRO A 541 47.10 -81.93 -36.07
C PRO A 541 47.46 -80.97 -34.93
N PRO A 542 47.03 -79.69 -35.02
CA PRO A 542 47.22 -78.70 -33.95
C PRO A 542 46.66 -79.15 -32.59
N PRO A 543 47.47 -79.03 -31.51
CA PRO A 543 47.02 -79.32 -30.16
C PRO A 543 45.76 -78.53 -29.81
N GLN A 544 44.83 -79.20 -29.15
CA GLN A 544 43.58 -78.63 -28.69
C GLN A 544 43.33 -79.02 -27.24
N GLY A 545 42.57 -78.20 -26.52
CA GLY A 545 42.24 -78.47 -25.13
C GLY A 545 40.93 -77.83 -24.71
N LEU A 546 40.43 -78.30 -23.56
CA LEU A 546 39.24 -77.76 -22.89
C LEU A 546 39.67 -76.87 -21.72
N GLY A 547 38.86 -75.86 -21.42
CA GLY A 547 39.14 -74.93 -20.32
C GLY A 547 40.29 -73.96 -20.58
N GLY A 548 40.72 -73.24 -19.55
CA GLY A 548 41.80 -72.25 -19.61
C GLY A 548 43.21 -72.82 -19.42
N SER A 549 43.44 -74.12 -19.66
CA SER A 549 44.76 -74.75 -19.48
C SER A 549 45.36 -75.15 -20.82
N LEU A 550 46.59 -74.70 -21.09
CA LEU A 550 47.41 -75.04 -22.26
C LEU A 550 48.23 -76.33 -22.07
N GLY A 551 47.92 -77.14 -21.05
CA GLY A 551 48.67 -78.37 -20.74
C GLY A 551 48.83 -79.32 -21.93
N ALA A 552 47.77 -79.52 -22.71
CA ALA A 552 47.77 -80.37 -23.91
C ALA A 552 48.69 -79.87 -25.04
N ALA A 553 49.10 -78.59 -25.02
CA ALA A 553 50.05 -78.01 -25.96
C ALA A 553 51.47 -77.94 -25.41
N SER A 554 51.78 -78.56 -24.27
CA SER A 554 53.10 -78.43 -23.62
C SER A 554 54.26 -78.84 -24.52
N GLY A 555 54.12 -79.95 -25.27
CA GLY A 555 55.14 -80.38 -26.23
C GLY A 555 55.38 -79.34 -27.33
N LEU A 556 54.32 -78.69 -27.80
CA LEU A 556 54.42 -77.61 -28.77
C LEU A 556 55.09 -76.36 -28.14
N ILE A 557 54.62 -75.93 -26.96
CA ILE A 557 55.15 -74.75 -26.25
C ILE A 557 56.65 -74.87 -25.94
N THR A 558 57.12 -76.05 -25.54
CA THR A 558 58.53 -76.29 -25.21
C THR A 558 59.42 -76.27 -26.46
N ASN A 559 58.94 -76.85 -27.56
CA ASN A 559 59.76 -77.13 -28.75
C ASN A 559 59.68 -76.05 -29.84
N ILE A 560 58.80 -75.05 -29.72
CA ILE A 560 58.78 -73.92 -30.67
C ILE A 560 60.12 -73.16 -30.63
N PRO A 561 60.76 -72.88 -31.77
CA PRO A 561 61.99 -72.07 -31.83
C PRO A 561 61.79 -70.68 -31.21
N GLN A 562 62.83 -70.14 -30.58
CA GLN A 562 62.82 -68.78 -30.05
C GLN A 562 62.58 -67.78 -31.20
N GLY A 563 61.74 -66.76 -30.96
CA GLY A 563 61.32 -65.78 -31.96
C GLY A 563 60.12 -66.20 -32.83
N THR A 564 59.68 -67.47 -32.77
CA THR A 564 58.47 -67.93 -33.46
C THR A 564 57.23 -67.68 -32.61
N ALA A 565 56.13 -67.23 -33.22
CA ALA A 565 54.89 -66.93 -32.51
C ALA A 565 53.97 -68.15 -32.37
N LEU A 566 53.50 -68.40 -31.13
CA LEU A 566 52.42 -69.34 -30.86
C LEU A 566 51.09 -68.62 -31.07
N SER A 567 50.28 -69.10 -32.02
CA SER A 567 48.94 -68.60 -32.30
C SER A 567 47.88 -69.53 -31.69
N ILE A 568 47.03 -68.98 -30.82
CA ILE A 568 45.94 -69.71 -30.17
C ILE A 568 44.62 -69.11 -30.59
N THR A 569 43.70 -69.95 -31.04
CA THR A 569 42.29 -69.60 -31.22
C THR A 569 41.47 -70.28 -30.12
N ALA A 570 40.67 -69.51 -29.40
CA ALA A 570 39.88 -70.00 -28.27
C ALA A 570 38.42 -69.58 -28.38
N THR A 571 37.52 -70.47 -27.95
CA THR A 571 36.11 -70.15 -27.72
C THR A 571 35.92 -69.73 -26.27
N VAL A 572 35.40 -68.54 -26.05
CA VAL A 572 35.19 -67.94 -24.74
C VAL A 572 33.72 -67.59 -24.53
N VAL A 573 33.24 -67.76 -23.31
CA VAL A 573 31.86 -67.43 -22.93
C VAL A 573 31.91 -66.36 -21.84
N GLY A 574 31.21 -65.26 -22.07
CA GLY A 574 31.07 -64.16 -21.11
C GLY A 574 29.89 -64.37 -20.15
N PRO A 575 29.67 -63.44 -19.20
CA PRO A 575 28.52 -63.49 -18.30
C PRO A 575 27.18 -63.28 -19.05
N ASP A 576 27.25 -62.83 -20.30
CA ASP A 576 26.11 -62.74 -21.21
C ASP A 576 25.73 -64.06 -21.89
N GLY A 577 26.47 -65.14 -21.63
CA GLY A 577 26.21 -66.46 -22.21
C GLY A 577 26.57 -66.58 -23.69
N ILE A 578 27.14 -65.53 -24.30
CA ILE A 578 27.49 -65.52 -25.73
C ILE A 578 28.87 -66.17 -25.90
N SER A 579 28.91 -67.23 -26.73
CA SER A 579 30.14 -67.86 -27.19
C SER A 579 30.81 -67.01 -28.26
N ARG A 580 32.08 -66.66 -28.06
CA ARG A 580 32.91 -65.87 -28.98
C ARG A 580 34.15 -66.65 -29.36
N GLN A 581 34.56 -66.59 -30.61
CA GLN A 581 35.83 -67.14 -31.05
C GLN A 581 36.84 -66.01 -31.18
N ILE A 582 37.88 -66.05 -30.35
CA ILE A 582 38.92 -65.02 -30.32
C ILE A 582 40.29 -65.64 -30.54
N GLY A 583 41.16 -64.89 -31.22
CA GLY A 583 42.54 -65.28 -31.49
C GLY A 583 43.53 -64.48 -30.67
N GLY A 584 44.67 -65.07 -30.38
CA GLY A 584 45.84 -64.37 -29.86
C GLY A 584 47.12 -64.99 -30.40
N SER A 585 48.17 -64.19 -30.47
CA SER A 585 49.49 -64.62 -30.95
C SER A 585 50.56 -64.09 -30.02
N TRP A 586 51.51 -64.92 -29.61
CA TRP A 586 52.58 -64.55 -28.68
C TRP A 586 53.93 -65.00 -29.23
N PRO A 587 54.86 -64.08 -29.54
CA PRO A 587 56.25 -64.44 -29.82
C PRO A 587 56.90 -65.04 -28.57
N LEU A 588 57.73 -66.08 -28.75
CA LEU A 588 58.37 -66.83 -27.66
C LEU A 588 59.84 -66.51 -27.44
#